data_AF-G0NJV6-F1
#
_entry.id   AF-G0NJV6-F1
#
_cell.length_a   1.000
_cell.length_b   1.000
_cell.length_c   1.000
_cell.angle_alpha   90.00
_cell.angle_beta   90.00
_cell.angle_gamma   90.00
#
_symmetry.space_group_name_H-M   'P 1'
#
loop_
_entity.id
_entity.type
_entity.pdbx_description
1 polymer ?
#
loop_
_entity_poly.entity_id
_entity_poly.type
_entity_poly.pdbx_seq_one_letter_code
_entity_poly.pdbx_strand_id
1 'polypeptide(L)'
;MLNNMFSSNEHAEKQFFKCTYPCVGGSPCGHVGTVGEYTEHFAAHTSLYRIKFGSCGARFVEEAMFFDHIDRSEKSRTSEKCLVEKRQNINNDRDSVLLAYRNRNMHLLLARREDYDKLRT
;
A
#
# COMPACT_ATOMS: atom_id res chain seq x y z
N MET A 1 -16.66 34.57 10.02
CA MET A 1 -15.53 34.14 10.87
C MET A 1 -15.60 32.62 10.95
N LEU A 2 -14.70 31.92 10.24
CA LEU A 2 -14.64 30.45 10.26
C LEU A 2 -13.69 30.04 11.38
N ASN A 3 -14.22 29.44 12.44
CA ASN A 3 -13.43 28.89 13.52
C ASN A 3 -12.68 27.65 13.05
N ASN A 4 -11.36 27.80 12.91
CA ASN A 4 -10.41 26.72 12.90
C ASN A 4 -10.49 25.96 14.24
N MET A 5 -11.03 24.76 14.23
CA MET A 5 -10.80 23.75 15.27
C MET A 5 -10.09 22.56 14.64
N PHE A 6 -8.82 22.75 14.26
CA PHE A 6 -7.90 21.62 14.15
C PHE A 6 -7.49 21.22 15.56
N SER A 7 -8.35 20.42 16.20
CA SER A 7 -7.95 19.68 17.39
C SER A 7 -6.89 18.67 16.95
N SER A 8 -5.65 18.93 17.33
CA SER A 8 -4.52 18.00 17.24
C SER A 8 -4.85 16.77 18.08
N ASN A 9 -5.36 15.73 17.42
CA ASN A 9 -5.70 14.47 18.07
C ASN A 9 -4.40 13.66 18.25
N GLU A 10 -3.69 13.88 19.37
CA GLU A 10 -2.42 13.20 19.70
C GLU A 10 -2.56 11.68 19.96
N HIS A 11 -3.76 11.12 19.79
CA HIS A 11 -3.99 9.67 19.82
C HIS A 11 -5.04 9.26 18.78
N ALA A 12 -4.76 9.43 17.48
CA ALA A 12 -5.49 8.66 16.49
C ALA A 12 -5.16 7.17 16.71
N GLU A 13 -6.08 6.44 17.35
CA GLU A 13 -5.94 5.00 17.53
C GLU A 13 -5.65 4.35 16.18
N LYS A 14 -4.58 3.55 16.12
CA LYS A 14 -4.23 2.82 14.90
C LYS A 14 -5.43 1.99 14.48
N GLN A 15 -5.88 2.21 13.24
CA GLN A 15 -6.96 1.44 12.64
C GLN A 15 -6.38 0.23 11.91
N PHE A 16 -7.11 -0.89 11.98
CA PHE A 16 -6.71 -2.15 11.38
C PHE A 16 -7.74 -2.62 10.36
N PHE A 17 -7.31 -3.44 9.41
CA PHE A 17 -8.16 -4.05 8.41
C PHE A 17 -7.91 -5.56 8.33
N LYS A 18 -8.93 -6.32 7.92
CA LYS A 18 -8.84 -7.72 7.52
C LYS A 18 -9.20 -7.86 6.06
N CYS A 19 -8.35 -8.53 5.30
CA CYS A 19 -8.55 -8.80 3.88
C CYS A 19 -9.32 -10.11 3.68
N THR A 20 -10.42 -10.06 2.95
CA THR A 20 -11.24 -11.20 2.53
C THR A 20 -11.18 -11.44 1.02
N TYR A 21 -10.23 -10.82 0.33
CA TYR A 21 -10.09 -10.96 -1.12
C TYR A 21 -9.87 -12.44 -1.49
N PRO A 22 -10.55 -12.96 -2.52
CA PRO A 22 -10.42 -14.36 -2.91
C PRO A 22 -9.03 -14.64 -3.48
N CYS A 23 -8.33 -15.63 -2.90
CA CYS A 23 -7.03 -16.07 -3.39
C CYS A 23 -7.15 -17.30 -4.31
N VAL A 24 -6.06 -17.61 -5.02
CA VAL A 24 -5.94 -18.83 -5.81
C VAL A 24 -6.20 -20.04 -4.91
N GLY A 25 -7.15 -20.90 -5.28
CA GLY A 25 -7.60 -22.02 -4.45
C GLY A 25 -8.88 -21.74 -3.63
N GLY A 26 -9.51 -20.58 -3.80
CA GLY A 26 -10.86 -20.27 -3.30
C GLY A 26 -10.93 -19.87 -1.83
N SER A 27 -9.83 -19.94 -1.08
CA SER A 27 -9.76 -19.43 0.29
C SER A 27 -9.58 -17.91 0.30
N PRO A 28 -10.18 -17.18 1.27
CA PRO A 28 -9.96 -15.75 1.42
C PRO A 28 -8.54 -15.47 1.94
N CYS A 29 -8.00 -14.30 1.59
CA CYS A 29 -6.64 -13.87 1.97
C CYS A 29 -6.36 -13.99 3.47
N GLY A 30 -7.29 -13.56 4.32
CA GLY A 30 -7.19 -13.68 5.79
C GLY A 30 -6.19 -12.74 6.47
N HIS A 31 -5.38 -12.00 5.71
CA HIS A 31 -4.39 -11.05 6.23
C HIS A 31 -5.05 -9.96 7.09
N VAL A 32 -4.42 -9.63 8.22
CA VAL A 32 -4.78 -8.48 9.04
C VAL A 32 -3.62 -7.49 9.07
N GLY A 33 -3.88 -6.25 8.70
CA GLY A 33 -2.88 -5.19 8.56
C GLY A 33 -3.36 -3.86 9.14
N THR A 34 -2.52 -2.82 9.06
CA THR A 34 -2.91 -1.46 9.44
C THR A 34 -3.52 -0.71 8.26
N VAL A 35 -4.39 0.27 8.51
CA VAL A 35 -4.98 1.09 7.45
C VAL A 35 -3.90 1.90 6.67
N GLY A 36 -2.69 2.05 7.18
CA GLY A 36 -1.58 2.61 6.39
C GLY A 36 -1.10 1.68 5.26
N GLU A 37 -1.24 0.37 5.43
CA GLU A 37 -0.66 -0.66 4.55
C GLU A 37 -1.67 -1.20 3.53
N TYR A 38 -2.95 -0.82 3.63
CA TYR A 38 -4.00 -1.51 2.90
C TYR A 38 -3.90 -1.37 1.38
N THR A 39 -3.45 -0.20 0.89
CA THR A 39 -3.30 0.03 -0.56
C THR A 39 -2.19 -0.84 -1.13
N GLU A 40 -1.07 -0.95 -0.42
CA GLU A 40 0.06 -1.81 -0.79
C GLU A 40 -0.34 -3.28 -0.74
N HIS A 41 -0.99 -3.71 0.34
CA HIS A 41 -1.50 -5.07 0.47
C HIS A 41 -2.45 -5.43 -0.67
N PHE A 42 -3.37 -4.54 -1.03
CA PHE A 42 -4.35 -4.81 -2.08
C PHE A 42 -3.73 -4.83 -3.48
N ALA A 43 -2.66 -4.07 -3.71
CA ALA A 43 -1.90 -4.15 -4.96
C ALA A 43 -1.20 -5.51 -5.14
N ALA A 44 -0.85 -6.22 -4.06
CA ALA A 44 -0.33 -7.58 -4.15
C ALA A 44 -1.35 -8.58 -4.75
N HIS A 45 -2.65 -8.36 -4.53
CA HIS A 45 -3.71 -9.19 -5.12
C HIS A 45 -4.00 -8.85 -6.59
N THR A 46 -3.95 -7.56 -6.92
CA THR A 46 -4.43 -7.04 -8.22
C THR A 46 -3.30 -6.72 -9.20
N SER A 47 -2.05 -6.76 -8.75
CA SER A 47 -0.87 -6.30 -9.50
C SER A 47 -0.93 -4.83 -9.96
N LEU A 48 -1.81 -4.01 -9.36
CA LEU A 48 -1.96 -2.60 -9.68
C LEU A 48 -0.96 -1.73 -8.92
N TYR A 49 0.27 -1.74 -9.42
CA TYR A 49 1.34 -0.84 -8.98
C TYR A 49 1.41 0.37 -9.90
N ARG A 50 2.02 1.47 -9.42
CA ARG A 50 2.18 2.71 -10.19
C ARG A 50 3.61 2.94 -10.66
N ILE A 51 4.57 2.41 -9.92
CA ILE A 51 6.00 2.65 -10.15
C ILE A 51 6.73 1.30 -10.08
N LYS A 52 7.69 1.10 -10.96
CA LYS A 52 8.66 0.00 -10.92
C LYS A 52 10.07 0.58 -10.92
N PHE A 53 10.94 0.05 -10.07
CA PHE A 53 12.36 0.34 -10.13
C PHE A 53 13.04 -0.64 -11.09
N GLY A 54 13.67 -0.12 -12.13
CA GLY A 54 14.20 -0.90 -13.24
C GLY A 54 15.35 -1.85 -12.86
N SER A 55 16.15 -1.51 -11.85
CA SER A 55 17.33 -2.30 -11.46
C SER A 55 16.98 -3.55 -10.68
N CYS A 56 16.14 -3.46 -9.64
CA CYS A 56 15.77 -4.61 -8.80
C CYS A 56 14.37 -5.17 -9.11
N GLY A 57 13.58 -4.48 -9.94
CA GLY A 57 12.22 -4.88 -10.30
C GLY A 57 11.17 -4.63 -9.23
N ALA A 58 11.52 -4.02 -8.10
CA ALA A 58 10.58 -3.66 -7.04
C ALA A 58 9.46 -2.75 -7.57
N ARG A 59 8.25 -2.93 -7.06
CA ARG A 59 7.05 -2.20 -7.50
C ARG A 59 6.41 -1.49 -6.31
N PHE A 60 5.85 -0.31 -6.58
CA PHE A 60 5.34 0.58 -5.54
C PHE A 60 3.98 1.15 -5.95
N VAL A 61 3.10 1.29 -4.95
CA VAL A 61 1.78 1.94 -5.10
C VAL A 61 1.85 3.45 -4.87
N GLU A 62 2.82 3.91 -4.10
CA GLU A 62 3.02 5.30 -3.75
C GLU A 62 4.44 5.75 -4.02
N GLU A 63 4.58 7.04 -4.34
CA GLU A 63 5.88 7.65 -4.64
C GLU A 63 6.78 7.75 -3.41
N ALA A 64 6.20 7.95 -2.21
CA ALA A 64 6.95 7.93 -0.96
C ALA A 64 7.65 6.58 -0.72
N MET A 65 6.98 5.46 -1.03
CA MET A 65 7.56 4.12 -0.91
C MET A 65 8.72 3.89 -1.88
N PHE A 66 8.64 4.46 -3.09
CA PHE A 66 9.73 4.41 -4.06
C PHE A 66 10.97 5.17 -3.55
N PHE A 67 10.79 6.35 -2.97
CA PHE A 67 11.90 7.13 -2.41
C PHE A 67 12.50 6.48 -1.15
N ASP A 68 11.67 5.92 -0.25
CA ASP A 68 12.16 5.16 0.91
C ASP A 68 12.95 3.91 0.48
N HIS A 69 12.50 3.21 -0.57
CA HIS A 69 13.24 2.09 -1.13
C HIS A 69 14.63 2.51 -1.63
N ILE A 70 14.73 3.64 -2.33
CA ILE A 70 16.00 4.17 -2.81
C ILE A 70 16.93 4.47 -1.64
N ASP A 71 16.45 5.19 -0.63
CA ASP A 71 17.24 5.61 0.52
C ASP A 71 17.82 4.39 1.28
N ARG A 72 17.05 3.30 1.38
CA ARG A 72 17.47 2.07 2.06
C ARG A 72 18.36 1.16 1.22
N SER A 73 18.09 1.04 -0.08
CA SER A 73 18.75 0.08 -0.96
C SER A 73 20.06 0.61 -1.55
N GLU A 74 20.16 1.93 -1.73
CA GLU A 74 21.30 2.60 -2.35
C GLU A 74 21.99 3.51 -1.32
N LYS A 75 22.50 2.91 -0.23
CA LYS A 75 23.30 3.61 0.81
C LYS A 75 24.57 4.31 0.31
N SER A 76 24.84 4.32 -1.00
CA SER A 76 26.04 4.92 -1.58
C SER A 76 25.91 5.03 -3.10
N ARG A 77 25.93 6.28 -3.61
CA ARG A 77 26.46 6.68 -4.94
C ARG A 77 25.55 6.61 -6.18
N THR A 78 24.23 6.62 -6.08
CA THR A 78 23.39 6.95 -7.25
C THR A 78 22.99 8.41 -7.22
N SER A 79 23.41 9.17 -8.25
CA SER A 79 22.96 10.55 -8.44
C SER A 79 21.45 10.60 -8.70
N GLU A 80 20.80 11.71 -8.37
CA GLU A 80 19.37 11.95 -8.60
C GLU A 80 18.95 11.64 -10.06
N LYS A 81 19.86 11.90 -11.00
CA LYS A 81 19.70 11.57 -12.43
C LYS A 81 19.59 10.06 -12.71
N CYS A 82 20.37 9.23 -12.01
CA CYS A 82 20.31 7.77 -12.11
C CYS A 82 19.00 7.21 -11.50
N LEU A 83 18.43 7.90 -10.51
CA LEU A 83 17.16 7.52 -9.88
C LEU A 83 15.96 7.76 -10.82
N VAL A 84 15.98 8.87 -11.55
CA VAL A 84 14.96 9.18 -12.58
C VAL A 84 15.04 8.20 -13.75
N GLU A 85 16.25 7.88 -14.23
CA GLU A 85 16.46 6.95 -15.36
C GLU A 85 15.99 5.52 -15.06
N LYS A 86 16.08 5.08 -13.79
CA LYS A 86 15.65 3.75 -13.37
C LYS A 86 14.17 3.69 -12.99
N ARG A 87 13.45 4.82 -12.92
CA ARG A 87 12.01 4.84 -12.61
C ARG A 87 11.19 4.51 -13.86
N GLN A 88 10.35 3.49 -13.76
CA GLN A 88 9.38 3.13 -14.79
C GLN A 88 7.97 3.35 -14.24
N ASN A 89 7.20 4.24 -14.86
CA ASN A 89 5.79 4.39 -14.52
C ASN A 89 4.97 3.26 -15.14
N ILE A 90 4.10 2.67 -14.34
CA ILE A 90 3.18 1.63 -14.78
C ILE A 90 1.83 2.31 -15.07
N ASN A 91 1.40 2.22 -16.33
CA ASN A 91 0.08 2.66 -16.74
C ASN A 91 -0.89 1.48 -16.60
N ASN A 92 -1.83 1.61 -15.68
CA ASN A 92 -2.92 0.65 -15.53
C ASN A 92 -4.13 1.11 -16.35
N ASP A 93 -4.88 0.17 -16.92
CA ASP A 93 -6.11 0.50 -17.59
C ASP A 93 -7.17 1.00 -16.58
N ARG A 94 -8.02 1.92 -17.03
CA ARG A 94 -9.00 2.58 -16.17
C ARG A 94 -9.97 1.58 -15.53
N ASP A 95 -10.38 0.57 -16.28
CA ASP A 95 -11.41 -0.37 -15.83
C ASP A 95 -10.88 -1.30 -14.73
N SER A 96 -9.64 -1.77 -14.86
CA SER A 96 -8.94 -2.52 -13.81
C SER A 96 -8.77 -1.71 -12.53
N VAL A 97 -8.42 -0.41 -12.66
CA VAL A 97 -8.31 0.48 -11.49
C VAL A 97 -9.65 0.64 -10.78
N LEU A 98 -10.74 0.85 -11.53
CA LEU A 98 -12.09 0.98 -10.97
C LEU A 98 -12.55 -0.33 -10.32
N LEU A 99 -12.29 -1.48 -10.96
CA LEU A 99 -12.61 -2.79 -10.44
C LEU A 99 -11.86 -3.06 -9.13
N ALA A 100 -10.55 -2.77 -9.09
CA ALA A 100 -9.77 -2.92 -7.87
C ALA A 100 -10.24 -2.00 -6.75
N TYR A 101 -10.57 -0.74 -7.05
CA TYR A 101 -11.13 0.18 -6.05
C TYR A 101 -12.43 -0.37 -5.44
N ARG A 102 -13.34 -0.91 -6.27
CA ARG A 102 -14.58 -1.54 -5.81
C ARG A 102 -14.30 -2.77 -4.95
N ASN A 103 -13.44 -3.68 -5.44
CA ASN A 103 -13.10 -4.90 -4.73
C ASN A 103 -12.41 -4.60 -3.39
N ARG A 104 -11.54 -3.60 -3.34
CA ARG A 104 -10.90 -3.15 -2.10
C ARG A 104 -11.94 -2.76 -1.04
N ASN A 105 -12.92 -1.95 -1.42
CA ASN A 105 -13.95 -1.50 -0.49
C ASN A 105 -14.89 -2.63 -0.04
N MET A 106 -15.04 -3.69 -0.83
CA MET A 106 -15.83 -4.88 -0.46
C MET A 106 -15.05 -5.88 0.40
N HIS A 107 -13.73 -5.98 0.19
CA HIS A 107 -12.91 -7.05 0.76
C HIS A 107 -11.97 -6.59 1.88
N LEU A 108 -11.83 -5.30 2.12
CA LEU A 108 -11.08 -4.77 3.25
C LEU A 108 -12.06 -4.32 4.34
N LEU A 109 -12.21 -5.17 5.34
CA LEU A 109 -13.13 -4.96 6.46
C LEU A 109 -12.36 -4.39 7.64
N LEU A 110 -12.98 -3.51 8.44
CA LEU A 110 -12.40 -3.06 9.71
C LEU A 110 -12.12 -4.26 10.61
N ALA A 111 -10.92 -4.30 11.19
CA ALA A 111 -10.50 -5.33 12.14
C ALA A 111 -10.19 -4.70 13.49
N ARG A 112 -10.20 -5.52 14.55
CA ARG A 112 -9.78 -5.08 15.87
C ARG A 112 -8.28 -5.28 16.05
N ARG A 113 -7.71 -4.60 17.04
CA ARG A 113 -6.29 -4.76 17.42
C ARG A 113 -5.97 -6.22 17.77
N GLU A 114 -6.86 -6.92 18.46
CA GLU A 114 -6.64 -8.30 18.87
C GLU A 114 -6.52 -9.25 17.67
N ASP A 115 -7.19 -8.95 16.56
CA ASP A 115 -7.06 -9.73 15.32
C ASP A 115 -5.67 -9.56 14.68
N TYR A 116 -5.09 -8.37 14.82
CA TYR A 116 -3.75 -8.05 14.33
C TYR A 116 -2.66 -8.71 15.19
N ASP A 117 -2.82 -8.63 16.52
CA ASP A 117 -1.82 -9.15 17.46
C ASP A 117 -1.72 -10.68 17.39
N LYS A 118 -2.83 -11.40 17.17
CA LYS A 118 -2.86 -12.87 17.01
C LYS A 118 -2.03 -13.42 15.85
N LEU A 119 -1.80 -12.61 14.81
CA LEU A 119 -1.01 -13.04 13.65
C LEU A 119 0.49 -12.75 13.80
N ARG A 120 0.91 -12.13 14.92
CA ARG A 120 2.29 -11.69 15.16
C ARG A 120 2.99 -12.41 16.32
N THR A 121 2.30 -13.32 16.99
CA THR A 121 2.85 -14.29 17.97
C THR A 121 3.15 -15.61 17.30
#